data_AF-Q0SM06-F1
#
_entry.id   AF-Q0SM06-F1
#
_cell.length_a   1.000
_cell.length_b   1.000
_cell.length_c   1.000
_cell.angle_alpha   90.00
_cell.angle_beta   90.00
_cell.angle_gamma   90.00
#
_symmetry.space_group_name_H-M   'P 1'
#
loop_
_entity.id
_entity.type
_entity.pdbx_description
1 polymer ?
#
loop_
_entity_poly.entity_id
_entity_poly.type
_entity_poly.pdbx_seq_one_letter_code
_entity_poly.pdbx_strand_id
1 'polypeptide(L)'
;MKTLVGACIVTLAVLGCYLPDKQKQAVQTFFKNSQSSDIGSDEIVADEIVADGIFDNLKLYMTEHNLLVDIKKTIISLKDPNYRAVPPVRDYNEEYFNKFFLDLGSERSKELIKLFGKIKNEQNDDKFKREAYWLYSCIRDLYSSDIKYSGENGNEYIVDMPRRPTIDQQYLKVKGVIEQYALR
;
A
#
# COMPACT_ATOMS: atom_id res chain seq x y z
N MET A 1 45.10 10.85 -17.90
CA MET A 1 44.71 11.47 -16.61
C MET A 1 43.51 12.37 -16.87
N LYS A 2 42.40 12.08 -16.15
CA LYS A 2 41.29 12.95 -15.71
C LYS A 2 40.87 14.11 -16.61
N THR A 3 39.66 14.03 -17.18
CA THR A 3 38.46 14.86 -16.86
C THR A 3 37.50 14.90 -18.05
N LEU A 4 36.45 14.06 -18.08
CA LEU A 4 35.24 14.35 -18.87
C LEU A 4 34.02 13.46 -18.50
N VAL A 5 33.71 13.30 -17.22
CA VAL A 5 32.50 12.55 -16.78
C VAL A 5 31.60 13.39 -15.86
N GLY A 6 31.91 14.69 -15.70
CA GLY A 6 31.21 15.57 -14.75
C GLY A 6 30.07 16.42 -15.30
N ALA A 7 29.77 16.38 -16.61
CA ALA A 7 28.85 17.33 -17.24
C ALA A 7 27.52 16.75 -17.76
N CYS A 8 27.35 15.41 -17.82
CA CYS A 8 26.12 14.81 -18.37
C CYS A 8 25.03 14.50 -17.33
N ILE A 9 25.31 14.61 -16.02
CA ILE A 9 24.32 14.28 -14.98
C ILE A 9 23.42 15.47 -14.64
N VAL A 10 23.87 16.70 -14.90
CA VAL A 10 23.12 17.92 -14.53
C VAL A 10 21.99 18.25 -15.53
N THR A 11 22.05 17.77 -16.78
CA THR A 11 21.04 18.04 -17.81
C THR A 11 19.77 17.17 -17.69
N LEU A 12 19.82 16.02 -17.01
CA LEU A 12 18.63 15.17 -16.83
C LEU A 12 17.68 15.67 -15.73
N ALA A 13 18.16 16.51 -14.80
CA ALA A 13 17.32 17.08 -13.76
C ALA A 13 16.42 18.23 -14.24
N VAL A 14 16.74 18.85 -15.40
CA VAL A 14 16.03 20.05 -15.89
C VAL A 14 14.97 19.70 -16.96
N LEU A 15 15.06 18.55 -17.63
CA LEU A 15 14.05 18.13 -18.63
C LEU A 15 12.81 17.45 -18.04
N GLY A 16 12.78 17.18 -16.73
CA GLY A 16 11.63 16.59 -16.03
C GLY A 16 10.44 17.54 -15.83
N CYS A 17 10.55 18.81 -16.22
CA CYS A 17 9.56 19.85 -15.91
C CYS A 17 8.72 20.34 -17.11
N TYR A 18 8.62 19.61 -18.23
CA TYR A 18 7.84 20.10 -19.39
C TYR A 18 7.07 19.01 -20.18
N LEU A 19 5.89 18.60 -19.65
CA LEU A 19 4.66 18.13 -20.36
C LEU A 19 4.74 16.89 -21.31
N PRO A 20 3.61 16.33 -21.84
CA PRO A 20 2.44 15.72 -21.18
C PRO A 20 2.10 14.29 -21.71
N ASP A 21 1.34 13.53 -20.90
CA ASP A 21 0.39 12.41 -21.16
C ASP A 21 0.68 11.23 -22.13
N LYS A 22 1.73 11.26 -22.97
CA LYS A 22 2.00 10.19 -23.94
C LYS A 22 2.90 9.05 -23.41
N GLN A 23 3.45 9.18 -22.20
CA GLN A 23 4.31 8.15 -21.62
C GLN A 23 3.55 6.89 -21.16
N LYS A 24 2.24 6.98 -20.84
CA LYS A 24 1.48 5.83 -20.34
C LYS A 24 1.40 4.68 -21.36
N GLN A 25 1.32 5.02 -22.65
CA GLN A 25 1.32 4.04 -23.73
C GLN A 25 2.72 3.49 -24.02
N ALA A 26 3.77 4.32 -23.94
CA ALA A 26 5.15 3.88 -24.13
C ALA A 26 5.62 2.94 -23.02
N VAL A 27 5.22 3.19 -21.78
CA VAL A 27 5.49 2.30 -20.63
C VAL A 27 4.75 0.97 -20.80
N GLN A 28 3.48 0.98 -21.24
CA GLN A 28 2.76 -0.27 -21.53
C GLN A 28 3.39 -1.07 -22.68
N THR A 29 3.83 -0.42 -23.74
CA THR A 29 4.51 -1.10 -24.86
C THR A 29 5.88 -1.64 -24.45
N PHE A 30 6.58 -0.98 -23.53
CA PHE A 30 7.85 -1.47 -22.98
C PHE A 30 7.67 -2.77 -22.19
N PHE A 31 6.64 -2.83 -21.32
CA PHE A 31 6.30 -4.06 -20.58
C PHE A 31 5.76 -5.19 -21.48
N LYS A 32 5.12 -4.85 -22.60
CA LYS A 32 4.58 -5.85 -23.54
C LYS A 32 5.66 -6.43 -24.45
N ASN A 33 6.68 -5.64 -24.81
CA ASN A 33 7.79 -6.09 -25.64
C ASN A 33 8.87 -6.83 -24.85
N SER A 34 8.95 -6.66 -23.52
CA SER A 34 9.88 -7.43 -22.68
C SER A 34 9.47 -8.90 -22.49
N GLN A 35 8.31 -9.33 -22.99
CA GLN A 35 7.87 -10.73 -22.96
C GLN A 35 8.17 -11.51 -24.26
N SER A 36 8.74 -10.87 -25.29
CA SER A 36 9.03 -11.53 -26.57
C SER A 36 10.46 -11.31 -27.03
N SER A 37 11.43 -11.84 -26.31
CA SER A 37 12.72 -12.19 -26.91
C SER A 37 13.37 -13.29 -26.10
N ASP A 38 13.29 -14.50 -26.65
CA ASP A 38 14.07 -15.66 -26.27
C ASP A 38 15.59 -15.37 -26.39
N ILE A 39 16.36 -16.04 -25.53
CA ILE A 39 17.84 -16.14 -25.46
C ILE A 39 18.52 -15.18 -24.47
N GLY A 40 18.99 -15.79 -23.37
CA GLY A 40 20.16 -15.33 -22.62
C GLY A 40 19.94 -15.29 -21.12
N SER A 41 20.22 -16.42 -20.46
CA SER A 41 20.40 -16.58 -19.02
C SER A 41 21.08 -15.38 -18.35
N ASP A 42 20.33 -14.64 -17.54
CA ASP A 42 20.53 -14.63 -16.10
C ASP A 42 19.20 -14.24 -15.45
N GLU A 43 18.76 -15.09 -14.54
CA GLU A 43 17.60 -14.94 -13.67
C GLU A 43 17.58 -13.52 -13.09
N ILE A 44 16.66 -12.67 -13.58
CA ILE A 44 16.40 -11.37 -12.97
C ILE A 44 15.95 -11.69 -11.55
N VAL A 45 16.82 -11.40 -10.57
CA VAL A 45 16.62 -11.61 -9.14
C VAL A 45 15.35 -10.90 -8.69
N ALA A 46 14.21 -11.57 -8.82
CA ALA A 46 12.89 -11.07 -8.41
C ALA A 46 12.62 -11.37 -6.92
N ASP A 47 13.50 -12.14 -6.28
CA ASP A 47 13.31 -12.73 -4.95
C ASP A 47 14.29 -12.19 -3.88
N GLU A 48 14.80 -10.97 -4.05
CA GLU A 48 15.51 -10.33 -2.95
C GLU A 48 14.50 -9.92 -1.86
N ILE A 49 14.66 -10.53 -0.69
CA ILE A 49 13.93 -10.17 0.52
C ILE A 49 14.52 -8.86 1.04
N VAL A 50 13.66 -7.88 1.33
CA VAL A 50 14.08 -6.66 2.03
C VAL A 50 14.41 -7.04 3.46
N ALA A 51 15.68 -6.85 3.84
CA ALA A 51 16.22 -7.28 5.13
C ALA A 51 16.49 -6.12 6.11
N ASP A 52 16.28 -4.87 5.69
CA ASP A 52 16.50 -3.67 6.51
C ASP A 52 15.24 -2.78 6.60
N GLY A 53 14.79 -2.49 7.83
CA GLY A 53 13.67 -1.60 8.10
C GLY A 53 12.67 -2.10 9.16
N ILE A 54 11.58 -1.34 9.35
CA ILE A 54 10.56 -1.67 10.35
C ILE A 54 9.80 -2.98 10.05
N PHE A 55 9.86 -3.47 8.81
CA PHE A 55 9.11 -4.64 8.34
C PHE A 55 9.97 -5.88 8.11
N ASP A 56 11.22 -5.93 8.58
CA ASP A 56 12.14 -7.05 8.33
C ASP A 56 11.61 -8.39 8.83
N ASN A 57 10.90 -8.37 9.96
CA ASN A 57 10.25 -9.55 10.53
C ASN A 57 9.16 -10.15 9.63
N LEU A 58 8.65 -9.36 8.66
CA LEU A 58 7.68 -9.83 7.67
C LEU A 58 8.35 -10.51 6.48
N LYS A 59 9.68 -10.42 6.32
CA LYS A 59 10.46 -11.02 5.23
C LYS A 59 9.86 -10.73 3.85
N LEU A 60 9.48 -9.48 3.60
CA LEU A 60 8.82 -9.08 2.35
C LEU A 60 9.80 -9.16 1.17
N TYR A 61 9.34 -9.69 0.04
CA TYR A 61 10.08 -9.53 -1.21
C TYR A 61 10.06 -8.05 -1.64
N MET A 62 11.04 -7.64 -2.44
CA MET A 62 11.13 -6.26 -2.94
C MET A 62 9.82 -5.75 -3.56
N THR A 63 9.11 -6.61 -4.30
CA THR A 63 7.81 -6.29 -4.91
C THR A 63 6.70 -6.08 -3.88
N GLU A 64 6.64 -6.93 -2.84
CA GLU A 64 5.72 -6.80 -1.71
C GLU A 64 6.01 -5.53 -0.90
N HIS A 65 7.27 -5.23 -0.64
CA HIS A 65 7.70 -4.02 0.06
C HIS A 65 7.29 -2.75 -0.71
N ASN A 66 7.56 -2.68 -2.02
CA ASN A 66 7.17 -1.55 -2.85
C ASN A 66 5.65 -1.34 -2.86
N LEU A 67 4.89 -2.43 -2.89
CA LEU A 67 3.44 -2.37 -2.84
C LEU A 67 2.93 -1.88 -1.47
N LEU A 68 3.55 -2.30 -0.37
CA LEU A 68 3.24 -1.77 0.96
C LEU A 68 3.53 -0.26 1.05
N VAL A 69 4.63 0.20 0.45
CA VAL A 69 4.96 1.63 0.34
C VAL A 69 3.89 2.37 -0.46
N ASP A 70 3.39 1.80 -1.54
CA ASP A 70 2.33 2.41 -2.35
C ASP A 70 1.01 2.51 -1.57
N ILE A 71 0.60 1.45 -0.86
CA ILE A 71 -0.57 1.49 0.03
C ILE A 71 -0.43 2.64 1.03
N LYS A 72 0.72 2.74 1.69
CA LYS A 72 1.01 3.81 2.67
C LYS A 72 0.90 5.20 2.03
N LYS A 73 1.56 5.41 0.89
CA LYS A 73 1.52 6.70 0.17
C LYS A 73 0.11 7.08 -0.25
N THR A 74 -0.69 6.11 -0.71
CA THR A 74 -2.08 6.33 -1.06
C THR A 74 -2.88 6.78 0.16
N ILE A 75 -2.79 6.09 1.30
CA ILE A 75 -3.49 6.50 2.53
C ILE A 75 -3.08 7.93 2.93
N ILE A 76 -1.79 8.27 2.87
CA ILE A 76 -1.30 9.61 3.18
C ILE A 76 -1.89 10.66 2.21
N SER A 77 -1.97 10.36 0.92
CA SER A 77 -2.59 11.28 -0.05
C SER A 77 -4.07 11.52 0.23
N LEU A 78 -4.78 10.56 0.84
CA LEU A 78 -6.18 10.73 1.24
C LEU A 78 -6.37 11.74 2.40
N LYS A 79 -5.30 12.32 2.95
CA LYS A 79 -5.43 13.50 3.82
C LYS A 79 -6.01 14.70 3.09
N ASP A 80 -5.74 14.82 1.79
CA ASP A 80 -6.21 15.93 0.98
C ASP A 80 -7.73 15.81 0.73
N PRO A 81 -8.54 16.79 1.15
CA PRO A 81 -9.99 16.78 0.91
C PRO A 81 -10.40 16.89 -0.57
N ASN A 82 -9.47 17.16 -1.48
CA ASN A 82 -9.76 17.27 -2.92
C ASN A 82 -10.11 15.93 -3.58
N TYR A 83 -9.87 14.80 -2.90
CA TYR A 83 -10.28 13.47 -3.39
C TYR A 83 -11.77 13.22 -3.11
N ARG A 84 -12.60 13.23 -4.17
CA ARG A 84 -14.07 13.04 -4.05
C ARG A 84 -14.51 11.58 -3.92
N ALA A 85 -13.65 10.62 -4.23
CA ALA A 85 -14.02 9.20 -4.31
C ALA A 85 -14.20 8.53 -2.94
N VAL A 86 -13.53 9.05 -1.90
CA VAL A 86 -13.53 8.54 -0.53
C VAL A 86 -13.44 9.68 0.49
N PRO A 87 -13.93 9.50 1.73
CA PRO A 87 -13.72 10.47 2.81
C PRO A 87 -12.23 10.69 3.12
N PRO A 88 -11.83 11.91 3.56
CA PRO A 88 -10.44 12.18 3.87
C PRO A 88 -9.99 11.49 5.16
N VAL A 89 -8.75 10.99 5.15
CA VAL A 89 -8.09 10.31 6.28
C VAL A 89 -7.22 11.31 7.04
N ARG A 90 -7.84 12.26 7.75
CA ARG A 90 -7.13 13.37 8.42
C ARG A 90 -6.26 12.92 9.58
N ASP A 91 -6.62 11.81 10.19
CA ASP A 91 -6.06 11.21 11.40
C ASP A 91 -5.09 10.06 11.10
N TYR A 92 -4.44 10.07 9.92
CA TYR A 92 -3.42 9.08 9.61
C TYR A 92 -2.31 9.05 10.68
N ASN A 93 -2.10 7.88 11.24
CA ASN A 93 -1.09 7.56 12.23
C ASN A 93 -0.21 6.42 11.69
N GLU A 94 1.07 6.72 11.52
CA GLU A 94 2.04 5.78 10.99
C GLU A 94 2.32 4.61 11.94
N GLU A 95 2.28 4.85 13.25
CA GLU A 95 2.46 3.80 14.26
C GLU A 95 1.33 2.76 14.16
N TYR A 96 0.08 3.20 13.98
CA TYR A 96 -1.05 2.28 13.81
C TYR A 96 -0.92 1.44 12.54
N PHE A 97 -0.50 2.08 11.44
CA PHE A 97 -0.24 1.39 10.19
C PHE A 97 0.84 0.32 10.34
N ASN A 98 1.99 0.69 10.90
CA ASN A 98 3.11 -0.22 11.09
C ASN A 98 2.73 -1.37 12.02
N LYS A 99 2.10 -1.04 13.16
CA LYS A 99 1.65 -2.00 14.16
C LYS A 99 0.67 -3.02 13.58
N PHE A 100 -0.28 -2.60 12.75
CA PHE A 100 -1.22 -3.51 12.11
C PHE A 100 -0.53 -4.62 11.31
N PHE A 101 0.38 -4.27 10.40
CA PHE A 101 1.10 -5.25 9.59
C PHE A 101 2.07 -6.11 10.40
N LEU A 102 2.63 -5.58 11.49
CA LEU A 102 3.45 -6.37 12.40
C LEU A 102 2.61 -7.36 13.21
N ASP A 103 1.47 -6.93 13.76
CA ASP A 103 0.57 -7.75 14.57
C ASP A 103 -0.10 -8.88 13.74
N LEU A 104 -0.29 -8.68 12.43
CA LEU A 104 -0.76 -9.74 11.51
C LEU A 104 0.26 -10.87 11.32
N GLY A 105 1.55 -10.55 11.45
CA GLY A 105 2.66 -11.44 11.12
C GLY A 105 2.88 -11.63 9.61
N SER A 106 4.00 -12.27 9.26
CA SER A 106 4.50 -12.44 7.89
C SER A 106 3.43 -12.94 6.91
N GLU A 107 2.81 -14.10 7.19
CA GLU A 107 1.92 -14.75 6.24
C GLU A 107 0.71 -13.90 5.86
N ARG A 108 0.02 -13.35 6.87
CA ARG A 108 -1.20 -12.57 6.66
C ARG A 108 -0.92 -11.19 6.08
N SER A 109 0.19 -10.56 6.48
CA SER A 109 0.62 -9.30 5.88
C SER A 109 0.96 -9.46 4.41
N LYS A 110 1.71 -10.50 4.03
CA LYS A 110 2.01 -10.80 2.63
C LYS A 110 0.76 -11.11 1.83
N GLU A 111 -0.16 -11.90 2.38
CA GLU A 111 -1.43 -12.21 1.72
C GLU A 111 -2.22 -10.93 1.42
N LEU A 112 -2.36 -10.05 2.42
CA LEU A 112 -3.07 -8.79 2.26
C LEU A 112 -2.39 -7.85 1.26
N ILE A 113 -1.06 -7.73 1.33
CA ILE A 113 -0.27 -6.93 0.38
C ILE A 113 -0.49 -7.45 -1.05
N LYS A 114 -0.40 -8.76 -1.28
CA LYS A 114 -0.64 -9.36 -2.61
C LYS A 114 -2.03 -9.07 -3.16
N LEU A 115 -3.05 -9.05 -2.30
CA LEU A 115 -4.42 -8.70 -2.68
C LEU A 115 -4.52 -7.27 -3.21
N PHE A 116 -3.85 -6.31 -2.57
CA PHE A 116 -3.73 -4.94 -3.10
C PHE A 116 -3.02 -4.89 -4.45
N GLY A 117 -2.08 -5.79 -4.70
CA GLY A 117 -1.33 -5.86 -5.96
C GLY A 117 -2.22 -6.23 -7.13
N LYS A 118 -3.19 -7.12 -6.90
CA LYS A 118 -4.21 -7.47 -7.89
C LYS A 118 -5.06 -6.25 -8.26
N ILE A 119 -5.50 -5.49 -7.27
CA ILE A 119 -6.31 -4.28 -7.48
C ILE A 119 -5.52 -3.20 -8.21
N LYS A 120 -4.25 -3.00 -7.87
CA LYS A 120 -3.40 -1.95 -8.48
C LYS A 120 -3.19 -2.17 -9.99
N ASN A 121 -3.17 -3.43 -10.42
CA ASN A 121 -2.97 -3.80 -11.82
C ASN A 121 -4.23 -3.61 -12.68
N GLU A 122 -5.42 -3.57 -12.07
CA GLU A 122 -6.61 -3.09 -12.74
C GLU A 122 -6.48 -1.57 -12.89
N GLN A 123 -6.70 -1.02 -14.10
CA GLN A 123 -6.44 0.41 -14.43
C GLN A 123 -7.34 1.43 -13.67
N ASN A 124 -7.91 1.05 -12.53
CA ASN A 124 -8.83 1.82 -11.72
C ASN A 124 -8.14 2.32 -10.44
N ASP A 125 -7.47 3.47 -10.55
CA ASP A 125 -6.81 4.17 -9.44
C ASP A 125 -7.78 4.48 -8.29
N ASP A 126 -9.05 4.72 -8.58
CA ASP A 126 -10.07 4.99 -7.55
C ASP A 126 -10.45 3.75 -6.74
N LYS A 127 -10.33 2.56 -7.34
CA LYS A 127 -10.53 1.29 -6.62
C LYS A 127 -9.41 1.07 -5.62
N PHE A 128 -8.15 1.24 -6.03
CA PHE A 128 -7.01 1.12 -5.12
C PHE A 128 -7.12 2.10 -3.94
N LYS A 129 -7.49 3.36 -4.21
CA LYS A 129 -7.75 4.37 -3.16
C LYS A 129 -8.87 3.96 -2.21
N ARG A 130 -9.98 3.41 -2.72
CA ARG A 130 -11.11 2.95 -1.90
C ARG A 130 -10.72 1.84 -0.95
N GLU A 131 -9.95 0.87 -1.42
CA GLU A 131 -9.48 -0.23 -0.58
C GLU A 131 -8.42 0.24 0.42
N ALA A 132 -7.54 1.16 0.02
CA ALA A 132 -6.57 1.76 0.93
C ALA A 132 -7.27 2.56 2.06
N TYR A 133 -8.32 3.32 1.72
CA TYR A 133 -9.19 3.99 2.69
C TYR A 133 -9.84 2.99 3.66
N TRP A 134 -10.38 1.89 3.13
CA TRP A 134 -11.05 0.87 3.92
C TRP A 134 -10.09 0.16 4.88
N LEU A 135 -8.90 -0.20 4.40
CA LEU A 135 -7.82 -0.73 5.23
C LEU A 135 -7.52 0.20 6.39
N TYR A 136 -7.28 1.50 6.12
CA TYR A 136 -6.94 2.42 7.20
C TYR A 136 -8.10 2.64 8.17
N SER A 137 -9.35 2.62 7.69
CA SER A 137 -10.53 2.68 8.56
C SER A 137 -10.55 1.50 9.54
N CYS A 138 -10.23 0.29 9.07
CA CYS A 138 -10.13 -0.91 9.92
C CYS A 138 -8.97 -0.83 10.93
N ILE A 139 -7.83 -0.26 10.51
CA ILE A 139 -6.67 -0.02 11.39
C ILE A 139 -7.03 0.98 12.50
N ARG A 140 -7.70 2.08 12.13
CA ARG A 140 -8.15 3.10 13.08
C ARG A 140 -9.12 2.52 14.10
N ASP A 141 -10.07 1.70 13.66
CA ASP A 141 -11.01 0.97 14.51
C ASP A 141 -10.33 -0.05 15.45
N LEU A 142 -9.05 -0.39 15.26
CA LEU A 142 -8.31 -1.21 16.22
C LEU A 142 -7.66 -0.37 17.29
N TYR A 143 -6.91 0.65 16.87
CA TYR A 143 -5.92 1.28 17.73
C TYR A 143 -6.31 2.67 18.22
N SER A 144 -7.27 3.33 17.59
CA SER A 144 -7.69 4.66 18.03
C SER A 144 -8.29 4.61 19.43
N SER A 145 -7.77 5.46 20.31
CA SER A 145 -8.29 5.69 21.66
C SER A 145 -9.56 6.55 21.67
N ASP A 146 -9.83 7.26 20.57
CA ASP A 146 -10.98 8.15 20.46
C ASP A 146 -12.28 7.37 20.25
N ILE A 147 -12.16 6.10 19.86
CA ILE A 147 -13.29 5.19 19.72
C ILE A 147 -13.49 4.47 21.05
N LYS A 148 -14.64 4.73 21.68
CA LYS A 148 -15.01 4.10 22.95
C LYS A 148 -15.66 2.75 22.70
N TYR A 149 -15.12 1.71 23.32
CA TYR A 149 -15.67 0.36 23.29
C TYR A 149 -16.25 -0.04 24.65
N SER A 150 -17.15 -1.02 24.66
CA SER A 150 -17.70 -1.58 25.91
C SER A 150 -16.59 -2.12 26.82
N GLY A 151 -16.69 -1.81 28.11
CA GLY A 151 -15.74 -2.25 29.14
C GLY A 151 -14.49 -1.40 29.33
N GLU A 152 -14.27 -0.33 28.55
CA GLU A 152 -13.08 0.53 28.67
C GLU A 152 -13.23 1.69 29.68
N ASN A 153 -14.45 1.93 30.19
CA ASN A 153 -14.70 2.85 31.31
C ASN A 153 -15.59 2.16 32.35
N GLY A 154 -15.13 2.09 33.60
CA GLY A 154 -15.80 1.42 34.72
C GLY A 154 -17.11 2.04 35.22
N ASN A 155 -17.80 2.83 34.38
CA ASN A 155 -19.13 3.38 34.65
C ASN A 155 -20.06 2.98 33.49
N GLU A 156 -20.50 1.72 33.52
CA GLU A 156 -21.43 1.15 32.54
C GLU A 156 -22.87 1.63 32.79
N TYR A 157 -23.40 2.45 31.88
CA TYR A 157 -24.85 2.57 31.64
C TYR A 157 -25.16 2.78 30.15
N ILE A 158 -24.44 2.13 29.24
CA ILE A 158 -24.82 2.09 27.82
C ILE A 158 -24.76 0.64 27.35
N VAL A 159 -25.94 0.05 27.17
CA VAL A 159 -26.15 -1.39 26.93
C VAL A 159 -25.70 -1.83 25.52
N ASP A 160 -25.38 -0.90 24.61
CA ASP A 160 -25.08 -1.19 23.20
C ASP A 160 -23.74 -0.64 22.69
N MET A 161 -22.71 -0.54 23.53
CA MET A 161 -21.38 -0.13 23.05
C MET A 161 -20.69 -1.32 22.35
N PRO A 162 -20.23 -1.18 21.08
CA PRO A 162 -19.57 -2.28 20.37
C PRO A 162 -18.30 -2.71 21.12
N ARG A 163 -17.99 -4.01 21.05
CA ARG A 163 -16.72 -4.54 21.56
C ARG A 163 -15.59 -4.13 20.63
N ARG A 164 -14.41 -3.83 21.18
CA ARG A 164 -13.20 -3.56 20.38
C ARG A 164 -12.93 -4.75 19.44
N PRO A 165 -12.80 -4.51 18.12
CA PRO A 165 -12.57 -5.60 17.19
C PRO A 165 -11.18 -6.21 17.43
N THR A 166 -11.02 -7.48 17.09
CA THR A 166 -9.71 -8.13 17.10
C THR A 166 -8.96 -7.87 15.79
N ILE A 167 -7.64 -8.02 15.82
CA ILE A 167 -6.80 -7.96 14.62
C ILE A 167 -7.30 -8.94 13.53
N ASP A 168 -7.70 -10.14 13.93
CA ASP A 168 -8.23 -11.18 13.03
C ASP A 168 -9.55 -10.79 12.37
N GLN A 169 -10.45 -10.14 13.13
CA GLN A 169 -11.72 -9.67 12.58
C GLN A 169 -11.50 -8.60 11.51
N GLN A 170 -10.58 -7.67 11.77
CA GLN A 170 -10.28 -6.60 10.82
C GLN A 170 -9.50 -7.11 9.60
N TYR A 171 -8.59 -8.06 9.82
CA TYR A 171 -7.93 -8.79 8.74
C TYR A 171 -8.94 -9.40 7.77
N LEU A 172 -9.88 -10.21 8.29
CA LEU A 172 -10.90 -10.87 7.48
C LEU A 172 -11.84 -9.87 6.80
N LYS A 173 -12.16 -8.76 7.47
CA LYS A 173 -13.01 -7.70 6.94
C LYS A 173 -12.35 -7.00 5.75
N VAL A 174 -11.08 -6.63 5.84
CA VAL A 174 -10.36 -6.00 4.71
C VAL A 174 -10.18 -7.02 3.58
N LYS A 175 -9.73 -8.23 3.92
CA LYS A 175 -9.55 -9.33 2.95
C LYS A 175 -10.83 -9.59 2.15
N GLY A 176 -11.96 -9.77 2.83
CA GLY A 176 -13.23 -10.07 2.19
C GLY A 176 -13.73 -8.97 1.24
N VAL A 177 -13.52 -7.69 1.58
CA VAL A 177 -13.89 -6.58 0.71
C VAL A 177 -13.04 -6.58 -0.56
N ILE A 178 -11.72 -6.72 -0.42
CA ILE A 178 -10.82 -6.77 -1.58
C ILE A 178 -11.13 -7.98 -2.49
N GLU A 179 -11.36 -9.16 -1.91
CA GLU A 179 -11.66 -10.38 -2.66
C GLU A 179 -12.99 -10.30 -3.42
N GLN A 180 -14.03 -9.71 -2.82
CA GLN A 180 -15.31 -9.50 -3.51
C GLN A 180 -15.17 -8.69 -4.79
N TYR A 181 -14.19 -7.78 -4.84
CA TYR A 181 -13.94 -6.98 -6.02
C TYR A 181 -12.89 -7.55 -6.95
N ALA A 182 -12.00 -8.44 -6.50
CA ALA A 182 -11.04 -9.14 -7.36
C ALA A 182 -11.68 -10.26 -8.19
N LEU A 183 -12.91 -10.68 -7.84
CA LEU A 183 -13.67 -11.75 -8.50
C LEU A 183 -14.78 -11.25 -9.44
N ARG A 184 -14.90 -9.93 -9.64
CA ARG A 184 -15.83 -9.30 -10.60
C ARG A 184 -15.08 -8.72 -11.77
#